data_AF-K2C042-F1
#
_entry.id   AF-K2C042-F1
#
_cell.length_a   1.000
_cell.length_b   1.000
_cell.length_c   1.000
_cell.angle_alpha   90.00
_cell.angle_beta   90.00
_cell.angle_gamma   90.00
#
_symmetry.space_group_name_H-M   'P 1'
#
loop_
_entity.id
_entity.type
_entity.pdbx_description
1 polymer ?
#
loop_
_entity_poly.entity_id
_entity_poly.type
_entity_poly.pdbx_seq_one_letter_code
_entity_poly.pdbx_strand_id
1 'polypeptide(L)'
;LHIIIHPITKKSFIQFFKMLLLNLLISVGLVLFLHSFWILPVIASLATKSSFTSLSTITTADYFSFTRFENAFSLLHANWPENIFGKTYFMRFQFLLVPLTGFSSLLFLKRSKLNNNPLSTTVILFSGALIILGSFLAKGTNDPLGAVYQFLITYVPGFVAFRDASKFFLLVSIGYSLLLPASLLLIAEKSFIKKLKQALLYIVLFFIVAWFFLHIPAWKGEIEGTFKQRTVPSEYTELYSEITGDGGFYRTLWVPRISRFAPSTNQHPAVSLTSLISPYDTDSLPSFFEDTESEKYLQTLGIRYVILPSDPYGELFLDDREFSQDMFDQTKSVLDQTSYLTFVKSINNLSIYSVEDPWDKVMVGTNNIFNHVAYSPISPSEYSVNLSTEDGDYVLLFNEHYDPNWKLIDSHGNAVGSVETERGMNSFPVSKEMTGTYRIYYSLQDWVNRGHRISIATVAGLGIYWLLRLRRKHDYDRS
;
A
#
# COMPACT_ATOMS: atom_id res chain seq x y z
N LEU A 1 -0.58 -3.79 31.32
CA LEU A 1 -1.25 -2.61 31.91
C LEU A 1 -0.97 -2.36 33.40
N HIS A 2 -0.56 -3.35 34.21
CA HIS A 2 -0.25 -3.12 35.65
C HIS A 2 0.92 -2.16 35.95
N ILE A 3 1.78 -1.89 34.95
CA ILE A 3 2.98 -1.04 35.09
C ILE A 3 2.65 0.47 34.97
N ILE A 4 1.47 0.83 34.44
CA ILE A 4 1.13 2.24 34.16
C ILE A 4 0.46 2.93 35.36
N ILE A 5 -0.17 2.19 36.28
CA ILE A 5 -1.22 2.77 37.15
C ILE A 5 -0.78 3.03 38.60
N HIS A 6 0.30 2.41 39.08
CA HIS A 6 0.68 2.56 40.50
C HIS A 6 1.36 3.90 40.93
N PRO A 7 1.86 4.81 40.07
CA PRO A 7 2.60 5.98 40.57
C PRO A 7 1.78 7.26 40.74
N ILE A 8 0.47 7.28 40.44
CA ILE A 8 -0.30 8.53 40.38
C ILE A 8 -0.52 9.17 41.77
N THR A 9 -0.34 8.43 42.86
CA THR A 9 -0.62 8.94 44.22
C THR A 9 0.62 9.25 45.06
N LYS A 10 1.85 8.96 44.58
CA LYS A 10 3.09 9.16 45.35
C LYS A 10 4.26 9.83 44.61
N LYS A 11 4.24 9.90 43.28
CA LYS A 11 5.37 10.45 42.51
C LYS A 11 5.18 11.94 42.24
N SER A 12 6.25 12.72 42.31
CA SER A 12 6.21 14.13 41.87
C SER A 12 5.85 14.18 40.38
N PHE A 13 5.18 15.24 39.94
CA PHE A 13 4.81 15.47 38.55
C PHE A 13 5.98 15.22 37.58
N ILE A 14 7.19 15.62 37.98
CA ILE A 14 8.44 15.38 37.25
C ILE A 14 8.75 13.88 37.09
N GLN A 15 8.60 13.08 38.13
CA GLN A 15 8.83 11.63 38.07
C GLN A 15 7.79 10.92 37.20
N PHE A 16 6.54 11.38 37.22
CA PHE A 16 5.50 10.89 36.33
C PHE A 16 5.84 11.19 34.86
N PHE A 17 6.21 12.44 34.54
CA PHE A 17 6.59 12.83 33.20
C PHE A 17 7.82 12.08 32.69
N LYS A 18 8.87 11.92 33.52
CA LYS A 18 10.05 11.11 33.20
C LYS A 18 9.69 9.67 32.86
N MET A 19 8.79 9.06 33.63
CA MET A 19 8.33 7.69 33.36
C MET A 19 7.53 7.60 32.06
N LEU A 20 6.64 8.57 31.81
CA LEU A 20 5.87 8.63 30.56
C LEU A 20 6.79 8.77 29.35
N LEU A 21 7.74 9.71 29.41
CA LEU A 21 8.74 9.94 28.36
C LEU A 21 9.59 8.69 28.13
N LEU A 22 10.06 8.04 29.19
CA LEU A 22 10.83 6.79 29.07
C LEU A 22 10.01 5.69 28.39
N ASN A 23 8.76 5.49 28.80
CA ASN A 23 7.89 4.47 28.19
C ASN A 23 7.58 4.79 26.72
N LEU A 24 7.39 6.07 26.40
CA LEU A 24 7.22 6.53 25.02
C LEU A 24 8.47 6.23 24.20
N LEU A 25 9.66 6.60 24.69
CA LEU A 25 10.94 6.35 24.02
C LEU A 25 11.20 4.86 23.81
N ILE A 26 10.91 4.02 24.82
CA ILE A 26 11.02 2.57 24.69
C ILE A 26 10.06 2.05 23.63
N SER A 27 8.79 2.49 23.64
CA SER A 27 7.77 2.03 22.69
C SER A 27 8.12 2.45 21.27
N VAL A 28 8.52 3.71 21.08
CA VAL A 28 8.97 4.25 19.78
C VAL A 28 10.23 3.52 19.31
N GLY A 29 11.23 3.36 20.18
CA GLY A 29 12.46 2.65 19.86
C GLY A 29 12.20 1.20 19.44
N LEU A 30 11.34 0.49 20.17
CA LEU A 30 10.92 -0.88 19.81
C LEU A 30 10.26 -0.95 18.44
N VAL A 31 9.33 -0.03 18.14
CA VAL A 31 8.67 0.05 16.83
C VAL A 31 9.72 0.32 15.75
N LEU A 32 10.62 1.28 15.94
CA LEU A 32 11.68 1.61 14.97
C LEU A 32 12.60 0.42 14.70
N PHE A 33 13.00 -0.32 15.74
CA PHE A 33 13.88 -1.49 15.58
C PHE A 33 13.17 -2.67 14.92
N LEU A 34 11.93 -2.97 15.30
CA LEU A 34 11.11 -4.04 14.69
C LEU A 34 10.80 -3.77 13.22
N HIS A 35 10.71 -2.50 12.83
CA HIS A 35 10.39 -2.06 11.48
C HIS A 35 11.63 -1.57 10.70
N SER A 36 12.83 -1.80 11.22
CA SER A 36 14.08 -1.34 10.60
C SER A 36 14.30 -1.91 9.19
N PHE A 37 13.73 -3.07 8.86
CA PHE A 37 13.83 -3.70 7.53
C PHE A 37 13.27 -2.84 6.38
N TRP A 38 12.28 -1.99 6.64
CA TRP A 38 11.77 -1.04 5.64
C TRP A 38 12.11 0.41 5.98
N ILE A 39 12.27 0.76 7.26
CA ILE A 39 12.62 2.13 7.66
C ILE A 39 14.02 2.51 7.16
N LEU A 40 15.02 1.63 7.33
CA LEU A 40 16.39 1.92 6.90
C LEU A 40 16.53 2.15 5.38
N PRO A 41 16.02 1.28 4.49
CA PRO A 41 16.11 1.54 3.06
C PRO A 41 15.33 2.79 2.64
N VAL A 42 14.20 3.12 3.30
CA VAL A 42 13.49 4.38 3.03
C VAL A 42 14.34 5.60 3.41
N ILE A 43 14.96 5.61 4.59
CA ILE A 43 15.85 6.70 5.01
C ILE A 43 17.05 6.82 4.07
N ALA A 44 17.64 5.70 3.65
CA ALA A 44 18.74 5.69 2.70
C ALA A 44 18.30 6.20 1.31
N SER A 45 17.09 5.88 0.85
CA SER A 45 16.55 6.38 -0.41
C SER A 45 16.24 7.88 -0.39
N LEU A 46 15.83 8.41 0.78
CA LEU A 46 15.62 9.85 0.97
C LEU A 46 16.91 10.66 0.87
N ALA A 47 18.06 10.05 1.18
CA ALA A 47 19.35 10.70 1.00
C ALA A 47 19.75 10.81 -0.49
N THR A 48 19.18 9.97 -1.36
CA THR A 48 19.54 9.90 -2.79
C THR A 48 18.49 10.50 -3.73
N LYS A 49 17.21 10.59 -3.31
CA LYS A 49 16.15 11.24 -4.10
C LYS A 49 15.76 12.59 -3.49
N SER A 50 16.08 13.66 -4.22
CA SER A 50 15.53 15.00 -3.96
C SER A 50 14.07 15.03 -4.39
N SER A 51 13.16 15.34 -3.46
CA SER A 51 11.74 15.66 -3.67
C SER A 51 10.76 14.49 -3.64
N PHE A 52 10.13 14.28 -2.49
CA PHE A 52 8.70 13.96 -2.48
C PHE A 52 7.97 15.20 -3.01
N THR A 53 7.33 15.12 -4.18
CA THR A 53 6.50 16.21 -4.70
C THR A 53 5.32 16.44 -3.75
N SER A 54 5.40 17.51 -2.96
CA SER A 54 4.41 17.81 -1.90
C SER A 54 3.03 18.16 -2.47
N LEU A 55 2.97 18.77 -3.65
CA LEU A 55 1.72 19.24 -4.26
C LEU A 55 0.83 18.10 -4.79
N SER A 56 1.42 17.08 -5.41
CA SER A 56 0.71 15.84 -5.78
C SER A 56 0.21 15.09 -4.55
N THR A 57 0.92 15.23 -3.42
CA THR A 57 0.58 14.57 -2.17
C THR A 57 -0.65 15.20 -1.51
N ILE A 58 -0.77 16.54 -1.51
CA ILE A 58 -1.94 17.25 -0.95
C ILE A 58 -3.20 16.93 -1.76
N THR A 59 -3.14 17.06 -3.09
CA THR A 59 -4.27 16.74 -3.98
C THR A 59 -4.73 15.29 -3.83
N THR A 60 -3.78 14.36 -3.70
CA THR A 60 -4.06 12.95 -3.42
C THR A 60 -4.73 12.76 -2.05
N ALA A 61 -4.29 13.49 -1.03
CA ALA A 61 -4.87 13.39 0.31
C ALA A 61 -6.30 13.96 0.37
N ASP A 62 -6.54 15.07 -0.34
CA ASP A 62 -7.88 15.64 -0.51
C ASP A 62 -8.79 14.63 -1.22
N TYR A 63 -8.31 14.01 -2.30
CA TYR A 63 -9.04 12.97 -3.01
C TYR A 63 -9.41 11.79 -2.10
N PHE A 64 -8.51 11.33 -1.23
CA PHE A 64 -8.78 10.22 -0.30
C PHE A 64 -9.48 10.62 1.01
N SER A 65 -9.81 11.90 1.19
CA SER A 65 -10.53 12.40 2.37
C SER A 65 -12.04 12.26 2.16
N PHE A 66 -12.56 11.03 2.11
CA PHE A 66 -13.99 10.77 1.86
C PHE A 66 -14.88 10.93 3.10
N THR A 67 -14.30 10.86 4.30
CA THR A 67 -15.08 10.74 5.54
C THR A 67 -15.20 12.10 6.24
N ARG A 68 -16.39 12.42 6.75
CA ARG A 68 -16.60 13.58 7.64
C ARG A 68 -16.39 13.20 9.10
N PHE A 69 -16.17 14.19 9.96
CA PHE A 69 -15.96 13.93 11.39
C PHE A 69 -17.09 13.10 12.01
N GLU A 70 -18.35 13.44 11.71
CA GLU A 70 -19.53 12.74 12.22
C GLU A 70 -19.62 11.28 11.76
N ASN A 71 -19.17 10.99 10.54
CA ASN A 71 -19.12 9.64 9.98
C ASN A 71 -18.05 8.83 10.72
N ALA A 72 -16.84 9.37 10.85
CA ALA A 72 -15.76 8.73 11.59
C ALA A 72 -16.13 8.50 13.06
N PHE A 73 -16.65 9.53 13.72
CA PHE A 73 -17.04 9.50 15.14
C PHE A 73 -18.12 8.46 15.43
N SER A 74 -18.97 8.15 14.46
CA SER A 74 -20.04 7.16 14.60
C SER A 74 -19.70 5.77 14.09
N LEU A 75 -18.45 5.51 13.66
CA LEU A 75 -18.03 4.28 12.98
C LEU A 75 -18.79 3.99 11.68
N LEU A 76 -19.31 5.02 11.01
CA LEU A 76 -19.88 4.91 9.68
C LEU A 76 -18.79 5.18 8.63
N HIS A 77 -18.31 4.13 7.98
CA HIS A 77 -17.38 4.29 6.85
C HIS A 77 -18.11 4.91 5.64
N ALA A 78 -17.48 5.88 4.97
CA ALA A 78 -18.07 6.62 3.87
C ALA A 78 -18.50 5.74 2.68
N ASN A 79 -17.88 4.58 2.52
CA ASN A 79 -18.18 3.65 1.44
C ASN A 79 -19.21 2.56 1.84
N TRP A 80 -19.77 2.55 3.05
CA TRP A 80 -20.73 1.51 3.44
C TRP A 80 -22.17 1.82 2.96
N PRO A 81 -22.90 0.87 2.33
CA PRO A 81 -22.54 -0.52 2.02
C PRO A 81 -22.04 -0.76 0.59
N GLU A 82 -22.28 0.16 -0.34
CA GLU A 82 -22.07 -0.04 -1.80
C GLU A 82 -20.57 -0.12 -2.19
N ASN A 83 -19.69 0.35 -1.31
CA ASN A 83 -18.24 0.36 -1.46
C ASN A 83 -17.72 1.07 -2.72
N ILE A 84 -18.35 2.19 -3.07
CA ILE A 84 -17.99 3.01 -4.23
C ILE A 84 -17.05 4.13 -3.80
N PHE A 85 -15.84 4.17 -4.37
CA PHE A 85 -14.88 5.24 -4.10
C PHE A 85 -15.40 6.61 -4.57
N GLY A 86 -15.18 7.65 -3.77
CA GLY A 86 -15.58 9.02 -4.11
C GLY A 86 -17.05 9.37 -3.82
N LYS A 87 -17.89 8.40 -3.43
CA LYS A 87 -19.29 8.65 -3.03
C LYS A 87 -19.41 8.65 -1.51
N THR A 88 -19.83 9.77 -0.95
CA THR A 88 -20.04 9.91 0.50
C THR A 88 -21.53 9.77 0.81
N TYR A 89 -21.89 8.82 1.67
CA TYR A 89 -23.27 8.69 2.11
C TYR A 89 -23.60 9.65 3.25
N PHE A 90 -24.85 10.09 3.28
CA PHE A 90 -25.40 10.81 4.42
C PHE A 90 -25.33 9.97 5.69
N MET A 91 -25.19 10.66 6.82
CA MET A 91 -25.16 10.05 8.13
C MET A 91 -26.42 9.23 8.38
N ARG A 92 -26.25 7.95 8.71
CA ARG A 92 -27.35 7.03 9.01
C ARG A 92 -27.65 7.10 10.51
N PHE A 93 -28.88 7.49 10.88
CA PHE A 93 -29.26 7.77 12.27
C PHE A 93 -28.94 6.60 13.23
N GLN A 94 -29.06 5.36 12.78
CA GLN A 94 -28.68 4.16 13.55
C GLN A 94 -27.23 4.18 14.08
N PHE A 95 -26.29 4.77 13.35
CA PHE A 95 -24.87 4.83 13.76
C PHE A 95 -24.64 5.84 14.89
N LEU A 96 -25.58 6.78 15.14
CA LEU A 96 -25.50 7.68 16.31
C LEU A 96 -25.66 6.94 17.64
N LEU A 97 -26.21 5.72 17.64
CA LEU A 97 -26.30 4.90 18.84
C LEU A 97 -24.92 4.55 19.39
N VAL A 98 -23.90 4.44 18.53
CA VAL A 98 -22.52 4.10 18.93
C VAL A 98 -21.90 5.20 19.82
N PRO A 99 -21.79 6.47 19.39
CA PRO A 99 -21.27 7.53 20.24
C PRO A 99 -22.15 7.81 21.45
N LEU A 100 -23.48 7.78 21.30
CA LEU A 100 -24.39 8.02 22.42
C LEU A 100 -24.21 6.99 23.54
N THR A 101 -24.10 5.70 23.18
CA THR A 101 -23.86 4.64 24.16
C THR A 101 -22.45 4.70 24.72
N GLY A 102 -21.41 4.88 23.90
CA GLY A 102 -20.01 4.95 24.36
C GLY A 102 -19.73 6.15 25.26
N PHE A 103 -20.19 7.34 24.90
CA PHE A 103 -19.92 8.54 25.70
C PHE A 103 -20.83 8.69 26.92
N SER A 104 -21.89 7.88 27.05
CA SER A 104 -22.74 7.85 28.26
C SER A 104 -21.96 7.51 29.55
N SER A 105 -20.87 6.75 29.45
CA SER A 105 -19.96 6.46 30.57
C SER A 105 -19.42 7.72 31.26
N LEU A 106 -19.26 8.83 30.53
CA LEU A 106 -18.77 10.10 31.08
C LEU A 106 -19.71 10.67 32.16
N LEU A 107 -21.02 10.41 32.05
CA LEU A 107 -22.01 10.88 33.02
C LEU A 107 -21.84 10.22 34.40
N PHE A 108 -21.17 9.06 34.45
CA PHE A 108 -21.02 8.26 35.67
C PHE A 108 -19.63 8.36 36.31
N LEU A 109 -18.70 9.18 35.76
CA LEU A 109 -17.31 9.31 36.23
C LEU A 109 -17.19 9.70 37.71
N LYS A 110 -18.00 10.66 38.19
CA LYS A 110 -17.95 11.13 39.59
C LYS A 110 -18.49 10.10 40.60
N ARG A 111 -19.33 9.17 40.16
CA ARG A 111 -19.97 8.14 41.02
C ARG A 111 -19.22 6.81 41.02
N SER A 112 -18.12 6.73 40.27
CA SER A 112 -17.25 5.56 40.16
C SER A 112 -16.14 5.58 41.21
N LYS A 113 -16.50 5.65 42.51
CA LYS A 113 -15.67 5.02 43.55
C LYS A 113 -15.93 3.51 43.50
N LEU A 114 -15.65 2.88 42.35
CA LEU A 114 -15.66 1.43 42.24
C LEU A 114 -14.36 0.96 42.88
N ASN A 115 -14.41 0.73 44.19
CA ASN A 115 -13.24 0.38 44.98
C ASN A 115 -12.56 -0.94 44.56
N ASN A 116 -13.11 -1.72 43.62
CA ASN A 116 -12.60 -3.03 43.23
C ASN A 116 -12.81 -3.43 41.74
N ASN A 117 -13.25 -2.53 40.84
CA ASN A 117 -13.48 -2.90 39.42
C ASN A 117 -12.38 -2.31 38.51
N PRO A 118 -11.82 -3.09 37.55
CA PRO A 118 -10.65 -2.72 36.76
C PRO A 118 -10.91 -1.63 35.70
N LEU A 119 -12.16 -1.21 35.53
CA LEU A 119 -12.56 -0.14 34.60
C LEU A 119 -12.32 1.24 35.24
N SER A 120 -11.04 1.63 35.23
CA SER A 120 -10.63 2.93 35.76
C SER A 120 -11.16 4.09 34.90
N THR A 121 -11.46 5.22 35.53
CA THR A 121 -11.71 6.54 34.89
C THR A 121 -10.71 6.82 33.76
N THR A 122 -9.45 6.40 33.94
CA THR A 122 -8.39 6.51 32.95
C THR A 122 -8.70 5.77 31.66
N VAL A 123 -9.26 4.55 31.71
CA VAL A 123 -9.63 3.78 30.50
C VAL A 123 -10.72 4.51 29.72
N ILE A 124 -11.74 5.04 30.41
CA ILE A 124 -12.83 5.78 29.77
C ILE A 124 -12.30 7.04 29.09
N LEU A 125 -11.51 7.85 29.81
CA LEU A 125 -10.93 9.09 29.28
C LEU A 125 -9.95 8.80 28.13
N PHE A 126 -9.09 7.80 28.27
CA PHE A 126 -8.16 7.37 27.23
C PHE A 126 -8.91 6.93 25.98
N SER A 127 -9.93 6.08 26.13
CA SER A 127 -10.72 5.57 25.00
C SER A 127 -11.49 6.68 24.31
N GLY A 128 -12.10 7.61 25.07
CA GLY A 128 -12.76 8.79 24.53
C GLY A 128 -11.80 9.71 23.77
N ALA A 129 -10.62 9.98 24.33
CA ALA A 129 -9.59 10.77 23.65
C ALA A 129 -9.11 10.09 22.36
N LEU A 130 -8.97 8.77 22.37
CA LEU A 130 -8.56 7.97 21.22
C LEU A 130 -9.63 7.99 20.12
N ILE A 131 -10.92 7.93 20.47
CA ILE A 131 -12.04 8.10 19.53
C ILE A 131 -12.02 9.51 18.90
N ILE A 132 -11.89 10.55 19.72
CA ILE A 132 -11.90 11.94 19.23
C ILE A 132 -10.70 12.18 18.30
N LEU A 133 -9.49 11.81 18.73
CA LEU A 133 -8.28 11.96 17.93
C LEU A 133 -8.35 11.12 16.65
N GLY A 134 -8.78 9.86 16.76
CA GLY A 134 -8.95 8.97 15.62
C GLY A 134 -9.95 9.52 14.60
N SER A 135 -11.08 10.06 15.07
CA SER A 135 -12.12 10.64 14.21
C SER A 135 -11.65 11.93 13.55
N PHE A 136 -10.89 12.75 14.28
CA PHE A 136 -10.28 13.98 13.78
C PHE A 136 -9.23 13.71 12.69
N LEU A 137 -8.46 12.63 12.81
CA LEU A 137 -7.50 12.23 11.78
C LEU A 137 -8.19 11.49 10.62
N ALA A 138 -9.22 10.68 10.90
CA ALA A 138 -9.91 9.88 9.89
C ALA A 138 -10.71 10.69 8.89
N LYS A 139 -11.12 11.91 9.25
CA LYS A 139 -11.77 12.83 8.30
C LYS A 139 -10.81 13.40 7.25
N GLY A 140 -9.50 13.25 7.45
CA GLY A 140 -8.49 13.84 6.58
C GLY A 140 -8.60 15.37 6.51
N THR A 141 -8.61 15.89 5.29
CA THR A 141 -8.64 17.33 5.01
C THR A 141 -10.04 17.94 5.05
N ASN A 142 -11.09 17.14 5.27
CA ASN A 142 -12.44 17.66 5.50
C ASN A 142 -12.52 18.50 6.78
N ASP A 143 -13.54 19.34 6.88
CA ASP A 143 -13.83 20.11 8.09
C ASP A 143 -14.23 19.22 9.28
N PRO A 144 -13.98 19.68 10.53
CA PRO A 144 -13.33 20.95 10.90
C PRO A 144 -11.79 20.88 10.93
N LEU A 145 -11.10 22.00 10.70
CA LEU A 145 -9.63 22.11 10.81
C LEU A 145 -8.86 21.15 9.89
N GLY A 146 -9.29 21.00 8.63
CA GLY A 146 -8.59 20.22 7.60
C GLY A 146 -7.11 20.59 7.42
N ALA A 147 -6.79 21.86 7.63
CA ALA A 147 -5.42 22.40 7.56
C ALA A 147 -4.43 21.68 8.48
N VAL A 148 -4.87 21.12 9.62
CA VAL A 148 -3.99 20.34 10.50
C VAL A 148 -3.54 19.07 9.79
N TYR A 149 -4.43 18.39 9.07
CA TYR A 149 -4.10 17.19 8.32
C TYR A 149 -3.16 17.49 7.15
N GLN A 150 -3.43 18.58 6.43
CA GLN A 150 -2.56 19.07 5.35
C GLN A 150 -1.16 19.42 5.89
N PHE A 151 -1.07 20.07 7.05
CA PHE A 151 0.20 20.33 7.73
C PHE A 151 0.96 19.04 8.04
N LEU A 152 0.28 18.03 8.61
CA LEU A 152 0.91 16.75 8.93
C LEU A 152 1.46 16.07 7.67
N ILE A 153 0.68 16.00 6.59
CA ILE A 153 1.11 15.39 5.32
C ILE A 153 2.29 16.12 4.69
N THR A 154 2.31 17.45 4.79
CA THR A 154 3.31 18.29 4.14
C THR A 154 4.63 18.29 4.90
N TYR A 155 4.58 18.35 6.24
CA TYR A 155 5.74 18.66 7.05
C TYR A 155 6.19 17.54 7.99
N VAL A 156 5.35 16.55 8.31
CA VAL A 156 5.74 15.45 9.20
C VAL A 156 6.30 14.30 8.36
N PRO A 157 7.60 13.98 8.49
CA PRO A 157 8.22 12.91 7.71
C PRO A 157 7.49 11.58 7.90
N GLY A 158 7.20 10.91 6.78
CA GLY A 158 6.49 9.63 6.76
C GLY A 158 4.98 9.72 6.92
N PHE A 159 4.41 10.88 7.26
CA PHE A 159 2.95 11.03 7.39
C PHE A 159 2.22 10.90 6.04
N VAL A 160 2.93 11.09 4.92
CA VAL A 160 2.45 10.77 3.56
C VAL A 160 1.95 9.32 3.41
N ALA A 161 2.44 8.37 4.21
CA ALA A 161 1.91 7.00 4.24
C ALA A 161 0.43 6.94 4.65
N PHE A 162 -0.04 7.96 5.37
CA PHE A 162 -1.42 8.18 5.77
C PHE A 162 -2.13 9.15 4.82
N ARG A 163 -1.70 9.31 3.55
CA ARG A 163 -2.46 10.11 2.55
C ARG A 163 -3.92 9.70 2.44
N ASP A 164 -4.22 8.43 2.67
CA ASP A 164 -5.59 7.95 2.89
C ASP A 164 -5.87 7.91 4.39
N ALA A 165 -6.78 8.81 4.80
CA ALA A 165 -7.15 9.07 6.18
C ALA A 165 -7.99 7.94 6.81
N SER A 166 -8.64 7.09 6.02
CA SER A 166 -9.50 6.03 6.54
C SER A 166 -8.75 5.06 7.47
N LYS A 167 -7.42 4.97 7.37
CA LYS A 167 -6.56 4.18 8.28
C LYS A 167 -6.72 4.55 9.75
N PHE A 168 -7.11 5.80 10.06
CA PHE A 168 -7.33 6.24 11.44
C PHE A 168 -8.63 5.73 12.06
N PHE A 169 -9.54 5.11 11.28
CA PHE A 169 -10.67 4.36 11.84
C PHE A 169 -10.23 3.22 12.77
N LEU A 170 -9.00 2.71 12.63
CA LEU A 170 -8.44 1.74 13.56
C LEU A 170 -8.40 2.30 15.00
N LEU A 171 -8.01 3.56 15.16
CA LEU A 171 -8.02 4.22 16.46
C LEU A 171 -9.45 4.29 16.99
N VAL A 172 -10.37 4.83 16.19
CA VAL A 172 -11.79 4.93 16.57
C VAL A 172 -12.36 3.58 17.02
N SER A 173 -12.07 2.52 16.27
CA SER A 173 -12.50 1.15 16.56
C SER A 173 -11.93 0.62 17.88
N ILE A 174 -10.63 0.81 18.12
CA ILE A 174 -9.98 0.43 19.39
C ILE A 174 -10.61 1.18 20.56
N GLY A 175 -10.84 2.48 20.42
CA GLY A 175 -11.45 3.29 21.46
C GLY A 175 -12.87 2.82 21.79
N TYR A 176 -13.70 2.56 20.77
CA TYR A 176 -15.05 2.02 21.02
C TYR A 176 -15.05 0.59 21.56
N SER A 177 -14.08 -0.25 21.20
CA SER A 177 -13.97 -1.61 21.73
C SER A 177 -13.80 -1.63 23.26
N LEU A 178 -13.20 -0.58 23.82
CA LEU A 178 -13.03 -0.39 25.27
C LEU A 178 -14.19 0.42 25.89
N LEU A 179 -14.64 1.47 25.21
CA LEU A 179 -15.60 2.43 25.74
C LEU A 179 -17.04 1.89 25.77
N LEU A 180 -17.45 1.09 24.77
CA LEU A 180 -18.81 0.54 24.73
C LEU A 180 -19.06 -0.44 25.89
N PRO A 181 -18.21 -1.46 26.14
CA PRO A 181 -18.41 -2.34 27.29
C PRO A 181 -18.36 -1.59 28.62
N ALA A 182 -17.44 -0.63 28.76
CA ALA A 182 -17.34 0.23 29.93
C ALA A 182 -18.66 0.94 30.24
N SER A 183 -19.28 1.51 29.21
CA SER A 183 -20.50 2.28 29.32
C SER A 183 -21.68 1.40 29.70
N LEU A 184 -21.82 0.26 29.02
CA LEU A 184 -22.88 -0.70 29.31
C LEU A 184 -22.80 -1.22 30.75
N LEU A 185 -21.59 -1.54 31.24
CA LEU A 185 -21.37 -1.98 32.62
C LEU A 185 -21.72 -0.88 33.64
N LEU A 186 -21.30 0.37 33.41
CA LEU A 186 -21.61 1.48 34.32
C LEU A 186 -23.11 1.78 34.37
N ILE A 187 -23.81 1.75 33.22
CA ILE A 187 -25.26 1.90 33.19
C ILE A 187 -25.93 0.74 33.95
N ALA A 188 -25.45 -0.50 33.77
CA ALA A 188 -25.97 -1.68 34.46
C ALA A 188 -25.85 -1.58 35.98
N GLU A 189 -24.71 -1.11 36.48
CA GLU A 189 -24.41 -1.02 37.91
C GLU A 189 -25.16 0.11 38.61
N LYS A 190 -25.29 1.27 37.96
CA LYS A 190 -25.88 2.48 38.56
C LYS A 190 -27.39 2.60 38.35
N SER A 191 -27.97 1.70 37.58
CA SER A 191 -29.40 1.54 37.42
C SER A 191 -30.07 1.12 38.75
N PHE A 192 -30.82 2.04 39.36
CA PHE A 192 -31.51 1.85 40.65
C PHE A 192 -32.76 0.95 40.56
N ILE A 193 -33.18 0.56 39.36
CA ILE A 193 -34.43 -0.14 39.13
C ILE A 193 -34.09 -1.58 38.73
N LYS A 194 -34.49 -2.61 39.50
CA LYS A 194 -34.27 -4.04 39.14
C LYS A 194 -34.80 -4.37 37.72
N LYS A 195 -35.92 -3.77 37.31
CA LYS A 195 -36.46 -3.86 35.93
C LYS A 195 -35.55 -3.21 34.87
N LEU A 196 -34.75 -2.21 35.22
CA LEU A 196 -33.83 -1.53 34.31
C LEU A 196 -32.54 -2.34 34.06
N LYS A 197 -32.17 -3.30 34.93
CA LYS A 197 -31.13 -4.31 34.60
C LYS A 197 -31.62 -5.29 33.52
N GLN A 198 -32.88 -5.73 33.59
CA GLN A 198 -33.51 -6.50 32.52
C GLN A 198 -33.67 -5.66 31.25
N ALA A 199 -34.07 -4.39 31.37
CA ALA A 199 -34.11 -3.46 30.23
C ALA A 199 -32.73 -3.26 29.59
N LEU A 200 -31.65 -3.25 30.36
CA LEU A 200 -30.30 -3.15 29.83
C LEU A 200 -29.86 -4.40 29.07
N LEU A 201 -30.23 -5.60 29.56
CA LEU A 201 -30.08 -6.82 28.77
C LEU A 201 -30.84 -6.72 27.45
N TYR A 202 -32.06 -6.19 27.46
CA TYR A 202 -32.84 -5.96 26.23
C TYR A 202 -32.21 -4.87 25.34
N ILE A 203 -31.58 -3.84 25.88
CA ILE A 203 -30.85 -2.81 25.11
C ILE A 203 -29.59 -3.40 24.47
N VAL A 204 -28.83 -4.21 25.20
CA VAL A 204 -27.65 -4.91 24.66
C VAL A 204 -28.08 -5.92 23.60
N LEU A 205 -29.15 -6.69 23.85
CA LEU A 205 -29.70 -7.63 22.88
C LEU A 205 -30.23 -6.88 21.65
N PHE A 206 -30.93 -5.76 21.84
CA PHE A 206 -31.38 -4.89 20.76
C PHE A 206 -30.20 -4.31 19.99
N PHE A 207 -29.12 -3.89 20.66
CA PHE A 207 -27.90 -3.41 19.99
C PHE A 207 -27.26 -4.53 19.18
N ILE A 208 -27.12 -5.74 19.72
CA ILE A 208 -26.58 -6.90 19.00
C ILE A 208 -27.46 -7.24 17.79
N VAL A 209 -28.78 -7.26 17.97
CA VAL A 209 -29.75 -7.53 16.91
C VAL A 209 -29.69 -6.43 15.85
N ALA A 210 -29.77 -5.16 16.23
CA ALA A 210 -29.66 -4.01 15.32
C ALA A 210 -28.32 -4.03 14.57
N TRP A 211 -27.22 -4.33 15.27
CA TRP A 211 -25.90 -4.49 14.67
C TRP A 211 -25.88 -5.64 13.65
N PHE A 212 -26.50 -6.77 13.98
CA PHE A 212 -26.67 -7.88 13.03
C PHE A 212 -27.46 -7.45 11.79
N PHE A 213 -28.56 -6.71 11.96
CA PHE A 213 -29.35 -6.16 10.85
C PHE A 213 -28.55 -5.18 9.98
N LEU A 214 -27.63 -4.39 10.56
CA LEU A 214 -26.77 -3.48 9.79
C LEU A 214 -25.85 -4.22 8.81
N HIS A 215 -25.50 -5.48 9.11
CA HIS A 215 -24.64 -6.31 8.26
C HIS A 215 -25.42 -7.20 7.28
N ILE A 216 -26.76 -7.13 7.21
CA ILE A 216 -27.56 -7.93 6.26
C ILE A 216 -27.06 -7.87 4.81
N PRO A 217 -26.66 -6.71 4.26
CA PRO A 217 -26.11 -6.66 2.90
C PRO A 217 -24.90 -7.60 2.72
N ALA A 218 -24.08 -7.77 3.75
CA ALA A 218 -22.98 -8.74 3.77
C ALA A 218 -23.46 -10.18 3.66
N TRP A 219 -24.41 -10.56 4.50
CA TRP A 219 -24.94 -11.93 4.55
C TRP A 219 -25.71 -12.32 3.31
N LYS A 220 -26.35 -11.36 2.63
CA LYS A 220 -27.08 -11.58 1.39
C LYS A 220 -26.20 -11.58 0.13
N GLY A 221 -24.91 -11.27 0.26
CA GLY A 221 -24.03 -11.11 -0.89
C GLY A 221 -24.34 -9.86 -1.73
N GLU A 222 -25.02 -8.88 -1.14
CA GLU A 222 -25.36 -7.58 -1.77
C GLU A 222 -24.21 -6.56 -1.64
N ILE A 223 -23.05 -6.94 -1.09
CA ILE A 223 -21.89 -6.06 -1.04
C ILE A 223 -21.25 -5.99 -2.43
N GLU A 224 -21.26 -4.79 -3.00
CA GLU A 224 -20.66 -4.48 -4.29
C GLU A 224 -19.20 -4.01 -4.17
N GLY A 225 -18.66 -3.45 -5.24
CA GLY A 225 -17.30 -2.91 -5.28
C GLY A 225 -16.24 -3.99 -5.06
N THR A 226 -15.25 -3.71 -4.21
CA THR A 226 -14.07 -4.58 -4.02
C THR A 226 -14.35 -5.86 -3.22
N PHE A 227 -15.52 -5.99 -2.58
CA PHE A 227 -15.88 -7.19 -1.82
C PHE A 227 -16.65 -8.21 -2.64
N LYS A 228 -17.15 -7.83 -3.84
CA LYS A 228 -17.82 -8.76 -4.74
C LYS A 228 -16.82 -9.82 -5.20
N GLN A 229 -17.14 -11.09 -4.95
CA GLN A 229 -16.34 -12.20 -5.44
C GLN A 229 -16.36 -12.19 -6.98
N ARG A 230 -15.18 -12.31 -7.58
CA ARG A 230 -15.01 -12.35 -9.03
C ARG A 230 -14.15 -13.55 -9.38
N THR A 231 -14.53 -14.25 -10.44
CA THR A 231 -13.75 -15.35 -10.98
C THR A 231 -12.76 -14.81 -11.99
N VAL A 232 -11.56 -15.38 -12.00
CA VAL A 232 -10.56 -15.11 -13.05
C VAL A 232 -11.08 -15.75 -14.34
N PRO A 233 -11.26 -14.99 -15.42
CA PRO A 233 -11.69 -15.54 -16.71
C PRO A 233 -10.63 -16.48 -17.29
N SER A 234 -11.05 -17.51 -18.03
CA SER A 234 -10.15 -18.55 -18.54
C SER A 234 -9.08 -18.01 -19.47
N GLU A 235 -9.39 -16.98 -20.26
CA GLU A 235 -8.44 -16.36 -21.19
C GLU A 235 -7.20 -15.78 -20.48
N TYR A 236 -7.35 -15.29 -19.25
CA TYR A 236 -6.22 -14.77 -18.47
C TYR A 236 -5.39 -15.90 -17.85
N THR A 237 -6.03 -17.02 -17.47
CA THR A 237 -5.29 -18.20 -16.97
C THR A 237 -4.50 -18.89 -18.08
N GLU A 238 -5.04 -18.94 -19.29
CA GLU A 238 -4.35 -19.45 -20.48
C GLU A 238 -3.16 -18.54 -20.83
N LEU A 239 -3.39 -17.23 -20.94
CA LEU A 239 -2.33 -16.24 -21.17
C LEU A 239 -1.23 -16.30 -20.11
N TYR A 240 -1.58 -16.47 -18.83
CA TYR A 240 -0.60 -16.64 -17.76
C TYR A 240 0.28 -17.87 -17.98
N SER A 241 -0.31 -19.01 -18.35
CA SER A 241 0.43 -20.24 -18.61
C SER A 241 1.40 -20.11 -19.79
N GLU A 242 1.02 -19.38 -20.83
CA GLU A 242 1.86 -19.13 -22.00
C GLU A 242 3.02 -18.18 -21.68
N ILE A 243 2.72 -17.06 -21.01
CA ILE A 243 3.75 -16.08 -20.65
C ILE A 243 4.78 -16.69 -19.70
N THR A 244 4.33 -17.42 -18.68
CA THR A 244 5.25 -18.07 -17.72
C THR A 244 6.04 -19.24 -18.31
N GLY A 245 5.58 -19.83 -19.42
CA GLY A 245 6.30 -20.85 -20.15
C GLY A 245 7.48 -20.33 -20.97
N ASP A 246 7.53 -19.02 -21.25
CA ASP A 246 8.62 -18.39 -21.99
C ASP A 246 9.78 -18.00 -21.05
N GLY A 247 11.01 -18.37 -21.42
CA GLY A 247 12.21 -18.06 -20.64
C GLY A 247 12.92 -16.75 -21.02
N GLY A 248 12.60 -16.16 -22.18
CA GLY A 248 13.17 -14.88 -22.63
C GLY A 248 12.63 -13.70 -21.83
N PHE A 249 13.28 -12.55 -21.86
CA PHE A 249 12.71 -11.34 -21.26
C PHE A 249 11.88 -10.61 -22.31
N TYR A 250 10.71 -10.14 -21.89
CA TYR A 250 9.95 -9.15 -22.64
C TYR A 250 8.93 -8.49 -21.72
N ARG A 251 8.32 -7.40 -22.19
CA ARG A 251 7.19 -6.76 -21.54
C ARG A 251 5.92 -6.98 -22.34
N THR A 252 4.79 -6.97 -21.64
CA THR A 252 3.46 -6.93 -22.26
C THR A 252 2.86 -5.55 -22.06
N LEU A 253 2.49 -4.89 -23.15
CA LEU A 253 1.77 -3.63 -23.13
C LEU A 253 0.27 -3.90 -23.12
N TRP A 254 -0.46 -3.33 -22.18
CA TRP A 254 -1.91 -3.46 -22.07
C TRP A 254 -2.59 -2.16 -22.48
N VAL A 255 -3.57 -2.26 -23.38
CA VAL A 255 -4.25 -1.11 -23.98
C VAL A 255 -5.72 -1.08 -23.53
N PRO A 256 -6.22 0.01 -22.93
CA PRO A 256 -5.50 1.23 -22.55
C PRO A 256 -4.68 1.04 -21.27
N ARG A 257 -5.06 0.11 -20.39
CA ARG A 257 -4.39 -0.14 -19.12
C ARG A 257 -4.43 -1.61 -18.72
N ILE A 258 -3.56 -1.98 -17.80
CA ILE A 258 -3.43 -3.33 -17.26
C ILE A 258 -4.77 -3.78 -16.66
N SER A 259 -5.26 -4.93 -17.12
CA SER A 259 -6.42 -5.60 -16.52
C SER A 259 -6.07 -6.12 -15.12
N ARG A 260 -7.04 -6.16 -14.20
CA ARG A 260 -6.84 -6.74 -12.86
C ARG A 260 -6.38 -8.21 -12.88
N PHE A 261 -6.63 -8.91 -13.98
CA PHE A 261 -6.25 -10.32 -14.16
C PHE A 261 -5.00 -10.49 -15.02
N ALA A 262 -4.35 -9.38 -15.41
CA ALA A 262 -3.18 -9.43 -16.26
C ALA A 262 -2.02 -10.19 -15.58
N PRO A 263 -1.41 -11.19 -16.24
CA PRO A 263 -0.16 -11.78 -15.79
C PRO A 263 0.96 -10.74 -15.76
N SER A 264 1.72 -10.71 -14.66
CA SER A 264 2.94 -9.90 -14.55
C SER A 264 3.97 -10.63 -13.70
N THR A 265 5.19 -10.77 -14.22
CA THR A 265 6.32 -11.36 -13.50
C THR A 265 7.55 -10.47 -13.65
N ASN A 266 8.64 -10.77 -12.94
CA ASN A 266 9.90 -10.01 -13.11
C ASN A 266 10.52 -10.23 -14.51
N GLN A 267 10.29 -11.41 -15.09
CA GLN A 267 10.76 -11.76 -16.42
C GLN A 267 9.84 -11.18 -17.51
N HIS A 268 8.54 -11.14 -17.22
CA HIS A 268 7.49 -10.64 -18.11
C HIS A 268 6.65 -9.53 -17.46
N PRO A 269 7.19 -8.31 -17.29
CA PRO A 269 6.43 -7.22 -16.67
C PRO A 269 5.25 -6.77 -17.55
N ALA A 270 4.12 -6.46 -16.92
CA ALA A 270 2.99 -5.81 -17.57
C ALA A 270 3.10 -4.28 -17.47
N VAL A 271 2.82 -3.57 -18.56
CA VAL A 271 2.86 -2.11 -18.66
C VAL A 271 1.54 -1.60 -19.19
N SER A 272 1.01 -0.50 -18.65
CA SER A 272 -0.20 0.15 -19.19
C SER A 272 0.19 1.16 -20.25
N LEU A 273 -0.56 1.25 -21.36
CA LEU A 273 -0.33 2.33 -22.32
C LEU A 273 -0.47 3.70 -21.67
N THR A 274 -1.47 3.90 -20.80
CA THR A 274 -1.65 5.16 -20.03
C THR A 274 -0.51 5.52 -19.07
N SER A 275 0.50 4.66 -18.91
CA SER A 275 1.74 5.00 -18.19
C SER A 275 2.84 5.51 -19.12
N LEU A 276 2.72 5.25 -20.42
CA LEU A 276 3.60 5.75 -21.49
C LEU A 276 3.06 7.05 -22.09
N ILE A 277 1.73 7.14 -22.25
CA ILE A 277 1.03 8.37 -22.63
C ILE A 277 0.51 9.09 -21.38
N SER A 278 0.08 10.34 -21.51
CA SER A 278 -0.52 11.08 -20.39
C SER A 278 -1.72 10.29 -19.81
N PRO A 279 -1.79 10.05 -18.49
CA PRO A 279 -2.77 9.14 -17.87
C PRO A 279 -4.24 9.60 -17.98
N TYR A 280 -4.50 10.77 -18.54
CA TYR A 280 -5.82 11.37 -18.72
C TYR A 280 -6.18 11.64 -20.19
N ASP A 281 -5.33 11.22 -21.13
CA ASP A 281 -5.50 11.52 -22.55
C ASP A 281 -5.78 10.22 -23.34
N THR A 282 -7.00 9.70 -23.21
CA THR A 282 -7.46 8.57 -24.04
C THR A 282 -7.62 8.94 -25.51
N ASP A 283 -7.76 10.23 -25.80
CA ASP A 283 -7.91 10.76 -27.15
C ASP A 283 -6.59 10.68 -27.93
N SER A 284 -5.45 10.60 -27.23
CA SER A 284 -4.11 10.38 -27.80
C SER A 284 -3.77 8.91 -28.12
N LEU A 285 -4.68 7.96 -27.87
CA LEU A 285 -4.43 6.54 -28.15
C LEU A 285 -4.16 6.30 -29.66
N PRO A 286 -4.99 6.80 -30.60
CA PRO A 286 -4.72 6.61 -32.02
C PRO A 286 -3.40 7.26 -32.45
N SER A 287 -3.11 8.47 -31.97
CA SER A 287 -1.89 9.20 -32.36
C SER A 287 -0.62 8.51 -31.87
N PHE A 288 -0.64 7.82 -30.73
CA PHE A 288 0.49 7.01 -30.29
C PHE A 288 0.82 5.90 -31.29
N PHE A 289 -0.18 5.16 -31.78
CA PHE A 289 0.07 4.03 -32.68
C PHE A 289 0.28 4.44 -34.16
N GLU A 290 -0.05 5.68 -34.53
CA GLU A 290 0.24 6.24 -35.85
C GLU A 290 1.70 6.72 -36.02
N ASP A 291 2.40 7.00 -34.91
CA ASP A 291 3.78 7.51 -34.95
C ASP A 291 4.81 6.37 -35.11
N THR A 292 5.66 6.47 -36.14
CA THR A 292 6.78 5.54 -36.38
C THR A 292 7.82 5.54 -35.26
N GLU A 293 7.93 6.62 -34.46
CA GLU A 293 8.81 6.63 -33.30
C GLU A 293 8.27 5.78 -32.14
N SER A 294 6.96 5.52 -32.11
CA SER A 294 6.35 4.62 -31.12
C SER A 294 6.80 3.18 -31.29
N GLU A 295 6.98 2.71 -32.52
CA GLU A 295 7.54 1.37 -32.79
C GLU A 295 8.90 1.21 -32.11
N LYS A 296 9.84 2.11 -32.41
CA LYS A 296 11.18 2.13 -31.81
C LYS A 296 11.10 2.28 -30.30
N TYR A 297 10.16 3.07 -29.80
CA TYR A 297 9.97 3.24 -28.37
C TYR A 297 9.57 1.92 -27.69
N LEU A 298 8.56 1.23 -28.23
CA LEU A 298 8.12 -0.09 -27.75
C LEU A 298 9.24 -1.13 -27.81
N GLN A 299 10.00 -1.16 -28.92
CA GLN A 299 11.17 -2.03 -29.07
C GLN A 299 12.18 -1.79 -27.96
N THR A 300 12.56 -0.53 -27.67
CA THR A 300 13.53 -0.24 -26.60
C THR A 300 13.05 -0.58 -25.21
N LEU A 301 11.74 -0.49 -24.98
CA LEU A 301 11.11 -0.93 -23.73
C LEU A 301 10.99 -2.46 -23.66
N GLY A 302 11.52 -3.21 -24.64
CA GLY A 302 11.42 -4.66 -24.70
C GLY A 302 9.99 -5.16 -24.77
N ILE A 303 9.06 -4.36 -25.32
CA ILE A 303 7.65 -4.74 -25.46
C ILE A 303 7.57 -5.73 -26.62
N ARG A 304 7.26 -6.98 -26.31
CA ARG A 304 7.05 -8.02 -27.34
C ARG A 304 5.60 -8.17 -27.72
N TYR A 305 4.69 -8.01 -26.76
CA TYR A 305 3.26 -8.18 -26.97
C TYR A 305 2.48 -6.93 -26.59
N VAL A 306 1.54 -6.52 -27.46
CA VAL A 306 0.51 -5.54 -27.17
C VAL A 306 -0.82 -6.30 -27.03
N ILE A 307 -1.51 -6.08 -25.91
CA ILE A 307 -2.66 -6.87 -25.49
C ILE A 307 -3.87 -5.97 -25.32
N LEU A 308 -4.93 -6.31 -26.05
CA LEU A 308 -6.28 -5.77 -25.86
C LEU A 308 -7.05 -6.71 -24.91
N PRO A 309 -7.37 -6.28 -23.67
CA PRO A 309 -8.04 -7.10 -22.67
C PRO A 309 -9.52 -7.33 -23.00
N SER A 310 -10.07 -8.49 -22.63
CA SER A 310 -11.49 -8.85 -22.83
C SER A 310 -12.51 -8.06 -21.99
N ASP A 311 -12.05 -7.28 -21.02
CA ASP A 311 -12.83 -6.46 -20.06
C ASP A 311 -14.19 -7.02 -19.59
N PRO A 312 -14.26 -8.25 -19.03
CA PRO A 312 -15.53 -8.92 -18.74
C PRO A 312 -16.34 -8.28 -17.60
N TYR A 313 -15.77 -7.29 -16.91
CA TYR A 313 -16.44 -6.56 -15.85
C TYR A 313 -16.63 -5.07 -16.15
N GLY A 314 -16.33 -4.65 -17.39
CA GLY A 314 -16.56 -3.28 -17.84
C GLY A 314 -15.81 -2.25 -17.00
N GLU A 315 -14.51 -2.47 -16.79
CA GLU A 315 -13.68 -1.64 -15.93
C GLU A 315 -12.66 -0.81 -16.69
N LEU A 316 -12.43 -1.05 -17.98
CA LEU A 316 -11.30 -0.48 -18.73
C LEU A 316 -11.76 0.52 -19.78
N PHE A 317 -12.79 0.15 -20.55
CA PHE A 317 -13.34 0.97 -21.63
C PHE A 317 -14.60 1.67 -21.12
N LEU A 318 -14.42 2.85 -20.51
CA LEU A 318 -15.48 3.54 -19.79
C LEU A 318 -15.86 4.87 -20.46
N ASP A 319 -17.14 5.04 -20.73
CA ASP A 319 -17.78 6.33 -21.03
C ASP A 319 -18.78 6.65 -19.91
N ASP A 320 -18.66 7.83 -19.30
CA ASP A 320 -19.38 8.22 -18.06
C ASP A 320 -19.47 7.10 -16.98
N ARG A 321 -18.37 6.38 -16.75
CA ARG A 321 -18.23 5.26 -15.78
C ARG A 321 -19.02 3.99 -16.14
N GLU A 322 -19.60 3.91 -17.32
CA GLU A 322 -20.22 2.70 -17.86
C GLU A 322 -19.37 2.13 -19.00
N PHE A 323 -19.46 0.81 -19.20
CA PHE A 323 -18.70 0.17 -20.27
C PHE A 323 -19.18 0.64 -21.64
N SER A 324 -18.23 1.07 -22.48
CA SER A 324 -18.47 1.51 -23.85
C SER A 324 -17.92 0.48 -24.85
N GLN A 325 -18.84 -0.20 -25.54
CA GLN A 325 -18.49 -1.10 -26.64
C GLN A 325 -17.83 -0.35 -27.80
N ASP A 326 -18.28 0.88 -28.08
CA ASP A 326 -17.73 1.72 -29.15
C ASP A 326 -16.24 2.04 -28.88
N MET A 327 -15.87 2.38 -27.65
CA MET A 327 -14.47 2.62 -27.28
C MET A 327 -13.61 1.37 -27.42
N PHE A 328 -14.14 0.20 -27.05
CA PHE A 328 -13.46 -1.08 -27.22
C PHE A 328 -13.20 -1.36 -28.71
N ASP A 329 -14.23 -1.24 -29.54
CA ASP A 329 -14.16 -1.51 -30.98
C ASP A 329 -13.24 -0.51 -31.71
N GLN A 330 -13.28 0.77 -31.34
CA GLN A 330 -12.35 1.78 -31.84
C GLN A 330 -10.90 1.45 -31.48
N THR A 331 -10.64 1.09 -30.22
CA THR A 331 -9.30 0.70 -29.77
C THR A 331 -8.80 -0.51 -30.55
N LYS A 332 -9.66 -1.52 -30.74
CA LYS A 332 -9.33 -2.70 -31.54
C LYS A 332 -9.01 -2.32 -32.98
N SER A 333 -9.81 -1.44 -33.59
CA SER A 333 -9.60 -0.98 -34.96
C SER A 333 -8.26 -0.25 -35.13
N VAL A 334 -7.83 0.55 -34.14
CA VAL A 334 -6.52 1.21 -34.17
C VAL A 334 -5.42 0.16 -34.19
N LEU A 335 -5.45 -0.82 -33.28
CA LEU A 335 -4.43 -1.86 -33.19
C LEU A 335 -4.39 -2.74 -34.45
N ASP A 336 -5.54 -3.06 -35.03
CA ASP A 336 -5.64 -3.84 -36.27
C ASP A 336 -5.08 -3.09 -37.49
N GLN A 337 -5.04 -1.75 -37.47
CA GLN A 337 -4.57 -0.90 -38.57
C GLN A 337 -3.11 -0.46 -38.41
N THR A 338 -2.51 -0.63 -37.22
CA THR A 338 -1.12 -0.27 -36.96
C THR A 338 -0.15 -1.16 -37.73
N SER A 339 0.67 -0.56 -38.60
CA SER A 339 1.53 -1.28 -39.55
C SER A 339 2.63 -2.14 -38.91
N TYR A 340 3.15 -1.74 -37.75
CA TYR A 340 4.21 -2.45 -37.03
C TYR A 340 3.70 -3.45 -35.99
N LEU A 341 2.37 -3.61 -35.85
CA LEU A 341 1.77 -4.61 -34.99
C LEU A 341 1.31 -5.80 -35.84
N THR A 342 1.83 -6.98 -35.51
CA THR A 342 1.37 -8.22 -36.14
C THR A 342 0.37 -8.91 -35.24
N PHE A 343 -0.86 -9.15 -35.72
CA PHE A 343 -1.83 -9.95 -34.97
C PHE A 343 -1.31 -11.38 -34.79
N VAL A 344 -1.18 -11.82 -33.54
CA VAL A 344 -0.69 -13.16 -33.19
C VAL A 344 -1.86 -14.11 -33.10
N LYS A 345 -2.82 -13.79 -32.22
CA LYS A 345 -4.01 -14.60 -31.96
C LYS A 345 -5.00 -13.87 -31.06
N SER A 346 -6.16 -14.50 -30.89
CA SER A 346 -7.14 -14.13 -29.87
C SER A 346 -7.44 -15.32 -28.96
N ILE A 347 -7.59 -15.05 -27.66
CA ILE A 347 -8.03 -16.00 -26.65
C ILE A 347 -9.38 -15.49 -26.14
N ASN A 348 -10.48 -16.10 -26.58
CA ASN A 348 -11.84 -15.55 -26.40
C ASN A 348 -11.95 -14.11 -26.93
N ASN A 349 -12.20 -13.13 -26.05
CA ASN A 349 -12.30 -11.70 -26.41
C ASN A 349 -10.99 -10.93 -26.17
N LEU A 350 -9.91 -11.61 -25.76
CA LEU A 350 -8.59 -11.00 -25.57
C LEU A 350 -7.82 -11.08 -26.89
N SER A 351 -7.25 -9.97 -27.36
CA SER A 351 -6.45 -9.94 -28.60
C SER A 351 -4.98 -9.66 -28.31
N ILE A 352 -4.10 -10.38 -28.99
CA ILE A 352 -2.64 -10.29 -28.80
C ILE A 352 -1.99 -9.93 -30.13
N TYR A 353 -1.20 -8.86 -30.09
CA TYR A 353 -0.38 -8.38 -31.19
C TYR A 353 1.09 -8.46 -30.78
N SER A 354 2.00 -8.66 -31.72
CA SER A 354 3.45 -8.65 -31.48
C SER A 354 4.12 -7.45 -32.11
N VAL A 355 5.15 -6.96 -31.44
CA VAL A 355 6.13 -6.00 -31.96
C VAL A 355 7.39 -6.78 -32.34
N GLU A 356 7.95 -6.52 -33.50
CA GLU A 356 9.18 -7.16 -33.97
C GLU A 356 10.41 -6.60 -33.24
N ASP A 357 11.44 -7.44 -33.07
CA ASP A 357 12.75 -7.10 -32.50
C ASP A 357 12.74 -6.32 -31.16
N PRO A 358 12.04 -6.81 -30.12
CA PRO A 358 12.08 -6.19 -28.80
C PRO A 358 13.49 -6.29 -28.18
N TRP A 359 13.93 -5.20 -27.54
CA TRP A 359 15.18 -5.17 -26.79
C TRP A 359 15.14 -6.10 -25.58
N ASP A 360 16.27 -6.76 -25.34
CA ASP A 360 16.43 -7.67 -24.21
C ASP A 360 16.62 -6.92 -22.89
N LYS A 361 16.72 -7.65 -21.78
CA LYS A 361 16.94 -7.09 -20.45
C LYS A 361 18.27 -6.35 -20.35
N VAL A 362 19.29 -6.89 -21.01
CA VAL A 362 20.66 -6.38 -20.98
C VAL A 362 21.19 -6.32 -22.40
N MET A 363 21.68 -5.16 -22.80
CA MET A 363 22.28 -4.96 -24.11
C MET A 363 23.57 -4.17 -23.98
N VAL A 364 24.54 -4.42 -24.85
CA VAL A 364 25.81 -3.67 -24.88
C VAL A 364 26.07 -3.13 -26.27
N GLY A 365 26.53 -1.89 -26.36
CA GLY A 365 26.63 -1.23 -27.65
C GLY A 365 27.39 0.08 -27.63
N THR A 366 27.59 0.62 -28.83
CA THR A 366 28.15 1.96 -29.06
C THR A 366 27.42 2.61 -30.23
N ASN A 367 27.34 3.94 -30.27
CA ASN A 367 26.70 4.70 -31.36
C ASN A 367 25.29 4.21 -31.75
N ASN A 368 24.45 3.92 -30.76
CA ASN A 368 23.07 3.41 -30.93
C ASN A 368 22.94 2.02 -31.58
N ILE A 369 24.04 1.27 -31.70
CA ILE A 369 24.02 -0.13 -32.13
C ILE A 369 24.23 -1.00 -30.90
N PHE A 370 23.20 -1.76 -30.52
CA PHE A 370 23.18 -2.57 -29.31
C PHE A 370 23.04 -4.06 -29.64
N ASN A 371 23.85 -4.88 -28.98
CA ASN A 371 23.82 -6.34 -29.11
C ASN A 371 23.34 -6.98 -27.81
N HIS A 372 22.72 -8.14 -27.94
CA HIS A 372 22.29 -8.97 -26.81
C HIS A 372 23.48 -9.38 -25.94
N VAL A 373 23.28 -9.37 -24.63
CA VAL A 373 24.26 -9.83 -23.66
C VAL A 373 23.69 -10.99 -22.87
N ALA A 374 24.44 -12.09 -22.79
CA ALA A 374 24.03 -13.23 -21.97
C ALA A 374 23.99 -12.82 -20.48
N TYR A 375 22.84 -13.04 -19.85
CA TYR A 375 22.63 -12.73 -18.44
C TYR A 375 21.88 -13.86 -17.72
N SER A 376 22.00 -13.89 -16.40
CA SER A 376 21.28 -14.80 -15.52
C SER A 376 20.69 -14.02 -14.34
N PRO A 377 19.36 -14.00 -14.16
CA PRO A 377 18.75 -13.39 -12.99
C PRO A 377 19.08 -14.22 -11.73
N ILE A 378 19.65 -13.58 -10.70
CA ILE A 378 19.90 -14.20 -9.39
C ILE A 378 18.76 -13.86 -8.44
N SER A 379 18.34 -12.60 -8.44
CA SER A 379 17.21 -12.07 -7.68
C SER A 379 16.65 -10.82 -8.38
N PRO A 380 15.50 -10.28 -7.96
CA PRO A 380 15.00 -9.02 -8.53
C PRO A 380 15.97 -7.84 -8.38
N SER A 381 16.88 -7.90 -7.40
CA SER A 381 17.90 -6.89 -7.11
C SER A 381 19.30 -7.25 -7.65
N GLU A 382 19.45 -8.39 -8.33
CA GLU A 382 20.77 -8.90 -8.72
C GLU A 382 20.74 -9.75 -9.99
N TYR A 383 21.61 -9.40 -10.94
CA TYR A 383 21.77 -10.10 -12.21
C TYR A 383 23.25 -10.38 -12.45
N SER A 384 23.58 -11.58 -12.92
CA SER A 384 24.89 -11.92 -13.45
C SER A 384 24.90 -11.67 -14.96
N VAL A 385 25.94 -11.01 -15.46
CA VAL A 385 26.05 -10.59 -16.86
C VAL A 385 27.43 -10.98 -17.37
N ASN A 386 27.50 -11.60 -18.54
CA ASN A 386 28.77 -11.97 -19.17
C ASN A 386 29.11 -10.97 -20.27
N LEU A 387 30.15 -10.18 -20.05
CA LEU A 387 30.62 -9.16 -20.99
C LEU A 387 31.88 -9.63 -21.70
N SER A 388 31.97 -9.23 -22.97
CA SER A 388 33.15 -9.40 -23.82
C SER A 388 33.25 -8.16 -24.69
N THR A 389 33.76 -7.07 -24.13
CA THR A 389 33.98 -5.81 -24.86
C THR A 389 35.47 -5.52 -24.98
N GLU A 390 35.91 -5.05 -26.14
CA GLU A 390 37.28 -4.56 -26.37
C GLU A 390 37.49 -3.16 -25.75
N ASP A 391 38.70 -2.63 -25.82
CA ASP A 391 38.97 -1.24 -25.46
C ASP A 391 38.19 -0.29 -26.39
N GLY A 392 37.29 0.50 -25.79
CA GLY A 392 36.43 1.45 -26.51
C GLY A 392 35.33 2.00 -25.60
N ASP A 393 34.57 2.98 -26.12
CA ASP A 393 33.45 3.58 -25.40
C ASP A 393 32.14 2.82 -25.68
N TYR A 394 31.86 1.84 -24.84
CA TYR A 394 30.65 1.06 -24.84
C TYR A 394 29.68 1.53 -23.74
N VAL A 395 28.40 1.25 -23.95
CA VAL A 395 27.34 1.45 -22.97
C VAL A 395 26.62 0.12 -22.77
N LEU A 396 26.58 -0.33 -21.51
CA LEU A 396 25.73 -1.43 -21.09
C LEU A 396 24.36 -0.87 -20.69
N LEU A 397 23.34 -1.15 -21.48
CA LEU A 397 21.96 -0.85 -21.15
C LEU A 397 21.38 -1.93 -20.26
N PHE A 398 20.65 -1.48 -19.24
CA PHE A 398 19.86 -2.34 -18.38
C PHE A 398 18.42 -1.87 -18.42
N ASN A 399 17.58 -2.72 -19.02
CA ASN A 399 16.18 -2.42 -19.31
C ASN A 399 15.33 -2.53 -18.03
N GLU A 400 15.58 -1.59 -17.12
CA GLU A 400 14.82 -1.25 -15.93
C GLU A 400 14.70 0.26 -15.81
N HIS A 401 13.63 0.72 -15.17
CA HIS A 401 13.46 2.14 -14.88
C HIS A 401 14.67 2.67 -14.10
N TYR A 402 15.17 3.83 -14.53
CA TYR A 402 16.37 4.43 -13.97
C TYR A 402 16.28 4.57 -12.44
N ASP A 403 17.32 4.11 -11.76
CA ASP A 403 17.54 4.41 -10.35
C ASP A 403 19.05 4.47 -10.06
N PRO A 404 19.56 5.53 -9.41
CA PRO A 404 20.99 5.72 -9.18
C PRO A 404 21.61 4.66 -8.25
N ASN A 405 20.80 3.84 -7.58
CA ASN A 405 21.29 2.79 -6.70
C ASN A 405 21.66 1.50 -7.45
N TRP A 406 21.37 1.39 -8.75
CA TRP A 406 21.88 0.32 -9.60
C TRP A 406 23.37 0.51 -9.87
N LYS A 407 24.13 -0.58 -9.76
CA LYS A 407 25.59 -0.60 -9.96
C LYS A 407 26.01 -1.82 -10.77
N LEU A 408 26.97 -1.64 -11.65
CA LEU A 408 27.70 -2.73 -12.30
C LEU A 408 28.99 -2.99 -11.51
N ILE A 409 29.16 -4.22 -11.02
CA ILE A 409 30.23 -4.60 -10.10
C ILE A 409 31.10 -5.69 -10.74
N ASP A 410 32.41 -5.50 -10.71
CA ASP A 410 33.39 -6.48 -11.20
C ASP A 410 33.76 -7.54 -10.15
N SER A 411 34.59 -8.51 -10.54
CA SER A 411 35.07 -9.59 -9.64
C SER A 411 35.96 -9.09 -8.49
N HIS A 412 36.51 -7.88 -8.60
CA HIS A 412 37.39 -7.26 -7.60
C HIS A 412 36.62 -6.30 -6.66
N GLY A 413 35.33 -6.08 -6.90
CA GLY A 413 34.47 -5.18 -6.12
C GLY A 413 34.49 -3.72 -6.58
N ASN A 414 35.11 -3.41 -7.73
CA ASN A 414 34.99 -2.08 -8.33
C ASN A 414 33.57 -1.94 -8.89
N ALA A 415 32.96 -0.77 -8.68
CA ALA A 415 31.57 -0.51 -9.06
C ALA A 415 31.47 0.71 -9.97
N VAL A 416 30.72 0.57 -11.05
CA VAL A 416 30.28 1.64 -11.94
C VAL A 416 28.83 1.97 -11.62
N GLY A 417 28.53 3.24 -11.36
CA GLY A 417 27.15 3.69 -11.08
C GLY A 417 26.30 3.78 -12.35
N SER A 418 24.98 3.61 -12.19
CA SER A 418 24.02 3.78 -13.27
C SER A 418 23.86 5.25 -13.67
N VAL A 419 23.76 5.49 -14.98
CA VAL A 419 23.44 6.77 -15.62
C VAL A 419 22.09 6.63 -16.33
N GLU A 420 21.25 7.66 -16.24
CA GLU A 420 19.95 7.70 -16.91
C GLU A 420 20.12 7.86 -18.42
N THR A 421 19.42 7.04 -19.20
CA THR A 421 19.33 7.22 -20.65
C THR A 421 18.26 8.25 -21.02
N GLU A 422 18.26 8.75 -22.25
CA GLU A 422 17.19 9.64 -22.76
C GLU A 422 15.77 9.05 -22.62
N ARG A 423 15.67 7.72 -22.54
CA ARG A 423 14.41 6.97 -22.40
C ARG A 423 14.11 6.56 -20.95
N GLY A 424 14.84 7.09 -19.96
CA GLY A 424 14.59 6.84 -18.54
C GLY A 424 14.98 5.44 -18.07
N MET A 425 15.92 4.78 -18.75
CA MET A 425 16.45 3.47 -18.38
C MET A 425 17.82 3.58 -17.70
N ASN A 426 18.26 2.49 -17.07
CA ASN A 426 19.60 2.39 -16.51
C ASN A 426 20.65 2.12 -17.60
N SER A 427 21.81 2.74 -17.47
CA SER A 427 22.98 2.47 -18.31
C SER A 427 24.28 2.51 -17.52
N PHE A 428 25.28 1.75 -17.94
CA PHE A 428 26.60 1.74 -17.32
C PHE A 428 27.65 2.01 -18.40
N PRO A 429 28.42 3.11 -18.28
CA PRO A 429 29.54 3.38 -19.18
C PRO A 429 30.65 2.33 -19.02
N VAL A 430 31.15 1.83 -20.14
CA VAL A 430 32.22 0.82 -20.24
C VAL A 430 33.30 1.38 -21.15
N SER A 431 34.42 1.86 -20.59
CA SER A 431 35.48 2.56 -21.33
C SER A 431 36.81 1.80 -21.43
N LYS A 432 36.87 0.60 -20.87
CA LYS A 432 38.03 -0.29 -20.88
C LYS A 432 37.56 -1.69 -21.25
N GLU A 433 38.48 -2.52 -21.73
CA GLU A 433 38.22 -3.94 -21.95
C GLU A 433 37.53 -4.57 -20.72
N MET A 434 36.34 -5.13 -20.94
CA MET A 434 35.56 -5.84 -19.92
C MET A 434 35.24 -7.23 -20.44
N THR A 435 36.09 -8.18 -20.04
CA THR A 435 35.96 -9.59 -20.39
C THR A 435 35.74 -10.41 -19.13
N GLY A 436 34.56 -11.02 -18.99
CA GLY A 436 34.22 -11.89 -17.87
C GLY A 436 32.81 -11.68 -17.31
N THR A 437 32.60 -12.21 -16.10
CA THR A 437 31.31 -12.14 -15.41
C THR A 437 31.26 -10.95 -14.46
N TYR A 438 30.23 -10.12 -14.65
CA TYR A 438 29.92 -8.94 -13.84
C TYR A 438 28.57 -9.12 -13.14
N ARG A 439 28.32 -8.30 -12.12
CA ARG A 439 27.05 -8.29 -11.38
C ARG A 439 26.39 -6.93 -11.49
N ILE A 440 25.17 -6.88 -12.00
CA ILE A 440 24.29 -5.70 -11.85
C ILE A 440 23.55 -5.86 -10.53
N TYR A 441 23.77 -4.94 -9.58
CA TYR A 441 23.26 -5.02 -8.22
C TYR A 441 22.58 -3.73 -7.76
N TYR A 442 21.43 -3.87 -7.10
CA TYR A 442 20.71 -2.75 -6.49
C TYR A 442 21.19 -2.48 -5.07
N SER A 443 22.05 -1.48 -4.91
CA SER A 443 22.79 -1.23 -3.65
C SER A 443 21.91 -0.90 -2.43
N LEU A 444 20.66 -0.46 -2.62
CA LEU A 444 19.72 -0.24 -1.52
C LEU A 444 19.33 -1.55 -0.81
N GLN A 445 19.48 -2.69 -1.47
CA GLN A 445 19.25 -4.02 -0.90
C GLN A 445 20.11 -4.28 0.35
N ASP A 446 21.29 -3.66 0.45
CA ASP A 446 22.15 -3.77 1.64
C ASP A 446 21.48 -3.19 2.90
N TRP A 447 20.70 -2.11 2.75
CA TRP A 447 19.96 -1.50 3.86
C TRP A 447 18.77 -2.34 4.29
N VAL A 448 18.09 -2.97 3.33
CA VAL A 448 17.04 -3.97 3.59
C VAL A 448 17.62 -5.12 4.42
N ASN A 449 18.77 -5.67 4.00
CA ASN A 449 19.46 -6.76 4.69
C ASN A 449 19.90 -6.37 6.12
N ARG A 450 20.45 -5.17 6.31
CA ARG A 450 20.79 -4.64 7.64
C ARG A 450 19.56 -4.49 8.53
N GLY A 451 18.48 -3.93 8.00
CA GLY A 451 17.23 -3.75 8.72
C GLY A 451 16.56 -5.08 9.09
N HIS A 452 16.61 -6.08 8.22
CA HIS A 452 16.15 -7.43 8.58
C HIS A 452 16.92 -7.99 9.79
N ARG A 453 18.25 -7.88 9.81
CA ARG A 453 19.07 -8.35 10.94
C ARG A 453 18.68 -7.66 12.25
N ILE A 454 18.49 -6.34 12.23
CA ILE A 454 18.06 -5.57 13.42
C ILE A 454 16.66 -5.98 13.87
N SER A 455 15.72 -6.13 12.93
CA SER A 455 14.35 -6.54 13.23
C SER A 455 14.30 -7.94 13.86
N ILE A 456 15.03 -8.90 13.29
CA ILE A 456 15.14 -10.28 13.80
C ILE A 456 15.79 -10.28 15.19
N ALA A 457 16.90 -9.56 15.38
CA ALA A 457 17.58 -9.47 16.67
C ALA A 457 16.65 -8.86 17.75
N THR A 458 15.81 -7.90 17.37
CA THR A 458 14.83 -7.28 18.27
C THR A 458 13.75 -8.27 18.69
N VAL A 459 13.18 -9.02 17.74
CA VAL A 459 12.19 -10.08 18.03
C VAL A 459 12.81 -11.16 18.93
N ALA A 460 14.02 -11.63 18.60
CA ALA A 460 14.74 -12.61 19.40
C ALA A 460 15.02 -12.11 20.82
N GLY A 461 15.45 -10.85 20.96
CA GLY A 461 15.67 -10.21 22.26
C GLY A 461 14.40 -10.10 23.10
N LEU A 462 13.27 -9.74 22.49
CA LEU A 462 11.96 -9.72 23.15
C LEU A 462 11.52 -11.13 23.58
N GLY A 463 11.75 -12.14 22.74
CA GLY A 463 11.48 -13.55 23.06
C GLY A 463 12.30 -14.03 24.25
N ILE A 464 13.62 -13.78 24.26
CA ILE A 464 14.51 -14.12 25.37
C ILE A 464 14.09 -13.39 26.65
N TYR A 465 13.80 -12.08 26.57
CA TYR A 465 13.31 -11.32 27.71
C TYR A 465 12.03 -11.91 28.30
N TRP A 466 11.09 -12.31 27.45
CA TRP A 466 9.84 -12.93 27.87
C TRP A 466 10.06 -14.30 28.53
N LEU A 467 10.92 -15.15 27.95
CA LEU A 467 11.30 -16.45 28.53
C LEU A 467 11.97 -16.29 29.90
N LEU A 468 12.89 -15.34 30.05
CA LEU A 468 13.53 -15.05 31.34
C LEU A 468 12.52 -14.56 32.38
N ARG A 469 11.52 -13.78 31.96
CA ARG A 469 10.45 -13.31 32.85
C ARG A 469 9.52 -14.44 33.29
N LEU A 470 9.18 -15.36 32.39
CA LEU A 470 8.39 -16.56 32.73
C LEU A 470 9.13 -17.45 33.72
N ARG A 471 10.43 -17.68 33.51
CA ARG A 471 11.26 -18.44 34.45
C ARG A 471 11.27 -17.82 35.85
N ARG A 472 11.51 -16.50 35.95
CA ARG A 472 11.46 -15.79 37.25
C ARG A 472 10.11 -15.88 37.94
N LYS A 473 9.01 -15.85 37.18
CA LYS A 473 7.67 -16.02 37.75
C LYS A 473 7.48 -17.44 38.30
N HIS A 474 7.89 -18.46 37.54
CA HIS A 474 7.84 -19.84 37.98
C HIS A 474 8.72 -20.12 39.22
N ASP A 475 9.91 -19.48 39.30
CA ASP A 475 10.79 -19.61 40.47
C ASP A 475 10.22 -18.90 41.71
N TYR A 476 9.53 -17.76 41.52
CA TYR A 476 8.82 -17.04 42.59
C TYR A 476 7.58 -17.81 43.09
N ASP A 477 6.84 -18.47 42.20
CA ASP A 477 5.66 -19.26 42.57
C ASP A 477 6.04 -20.58 43.30
N ARG A 478 7.34 -20.97 43.32
CA ARG A 478 7.86 -22.15 44.03
C ARG A 478 8.51 -21.85 45.40
N SER A 479 8.91 -20.60 45.67
CA SER A 479 9.47 -20.14 46.94
C SER A 479 8.38 -19.60 47.86
#